data_AF-X1IIK3-F1
#
_entry.id   AF-X1IIK3-F1
#
_cell.length_a   1.000
_cell.length_b   1.000
_cell.length_c   1.000
_cell.angle_alpha   90.00
_cell.angle_beta   90.00
_cell.angle_gamma   90.00
#
_symmetry.space_group_name_H-M   'P 1'
#
loop_
_entity.id
_entity.type
_entity.pdbx_description
1 polymer ?
#
loop_
_entity_poly.entity_id
_entity_poly.type
_entity_poly.pdbx_seq_one_letter_code
_entity_poly.pdbx_strand_id
1 'polypeptide(L)'
;LGTAWRAPDYNDSSWPTGRALLYVEEDALPGPKNTPLTLDSTTTYYFRTHFWFDGDPNEVAELQIYTILDDGAVIYLNGHNDNDALHIGIDTGPLSHTDYANRTVGNATREGPFTIPTAHLVHGDNVIAVEVHQTNAISTDIVWGMELRAYGPATGGDVALQPGINRIIVQTFDEPGGTGNELESKYIDIWYDDGNDIPISGTLATNTILDAASGPWHVTGDIIVPTGITLTIQPGTTLFFEPGTGITVQTGGRLVAEGTQYQRIS
;
A
#
# COMPACT_ATOMS: atom_id res chain seq x y z
N LEU A 1 11.36 1.14 -35.01
CA LEU A 1 12.62 0.78 -34.32
C LEU A 1 12.78 -0.73 -34.04
N GLY A 2 11.93 -1.60 -34.61
CA GLY A 2 11.88 -3.02 -34.21
C GLY A 2 11.50 -3.16 -32.73
N THR A 3 11.89 -4.25 -32.09
CA THR A 3 11.64 -4.51 -30.66
C THR A 3 12.84 -4.20 -29.75
N ALA A 4 14.05 -4.11 -30.32
CA ALA A 4 15.30 -3.97 -29.55
C ALA A 4 15.35 -2.70 -28.67
N TRP A 5 14.68 -1.61 -29.09
CA TRP A 5 14.69 -0.35 -28.36
C TRP A 5 14.01 -0.41 -26.99
N ARG A 6 13.21 -1.44 -26.73
CA ARG A 6 12.50 -1.62 -25.46
C ARG A 6 13.43 -2.20 -24.37
N ALA A 7 14.53 -2.83 -24.76
CA ALA A 7 15.46 -3.50 -23.86
C ALA A 7 16.29 -2.50 -23.01
N PRO A 8 16.71 -2.87 -21.79
CA PRO A 8 17.51 -2.00 -20.93
C PRO A 8 18.86 -1.58 -21.53
N ASP A 9 19.49 -2.46 -22.31
CA ASP A 9 20.83 -2.25 -22.90
C ASP A 9 20.81 -1.50 -24.24
N TYR A 10 19.63 -1.09 -24.71
CA TYR A 10 19.52 -0.30 -25.93
C TYR A 10 20.18 1.07 -25.77
N ASN A 11 21.10 1.38 -26.68
CA ASN A 11 21.78 2.67 -26.71
C ASN A 11 20.87 3.75 -27.33
N ASP A 12 20.26 4.56 -26.48
CA ASP A 12 19.47 5.74 -26.85
C ASP A 12 20.21 7.07 -26.69
N SER A 13 21.55 7.06 -26.60
CA SER A 13 22.35 8.29 -26.41
C SER A 13 22.17 9.35 -27.51
N SER A 14 21.63 8.98 -28.67
CA SER A 14 21.28 9.91 -29.75
C SER A 14 19.86 10.46 -29.65
N TRP A 15 19.05 10.02 -28.70
CA TRP A 15 17.67 10.48 -28.53
C TRP A 15 17.65 11.81 -27.78
N PRO A 16 16.79 12.77 -28.18
CA PRO A 16 16.56 13.96 -27.39
C PRO A 16 16.01 13.61 -26.00
N THR A 17 16.43 14.36 -24.99
CA THR A 17 15.97 14.19 -23.61
C THR A 17 15.10 15.37 -23.19
N GLY A 18 14.03 15.11 -22.44
CA GLY A 18 13.18 16.16 -21.87
C GLY A 18 12.34 15.63 -20.73
N ARG A 19 11.93 16.52 -19.82
CA ARG A 19 11.05 16.17 -18.70
C ARG A 19 9.61 16.11 -19.19
N ALA A 20 8.86 15.08 -18.79
CA ALA A 20 7.40 15.09 -18.96
C ALA A 20 6.79 16.28 -18.18
N LEU A 21 5.68 16.89 -18.61
CA LEU A 21 4.85 16.52 -19.76
C LEU A 21 5.51 16.88 -21.10
N LEU A 22 5.49 15.92 -22.03
CA LEU A 22 5.94 16.08 -23.41
C LEU A 22 4.72 16.31 -24.30
N TYR A 23 4.73 17.33 -25.16
CA TYR A 23 3.49 17.76 -25.81
C TYR A 23 3.66 18.44 -27.17
N VAL A 24 2.66 18.27 -28.03
CA VAL A 24 2.15 19.27 -28.98
C VAL A 24 0.67 19.41 -28.65
N GLU A 25 0.29 20.53 -28.06
CA GLU A 25 -1.07 20.80 -27.58
C GLU A 25 -1.07 22.29 -27.20
N GLU A 26 -2.14 23.01 -27.50
CA GLU A 26 -2.33 24.41 -27.10
C GLU A 26 -3.18 24.52 -25.82
N ASP A 27 -4.11 23.59 -25.63
CA ASP A 27 -4.98 23.54 -24.46
C ASP A 27 -4.20 23.35 -23.15
N ALA A 28 -4.89 23.67 -22.06
CA ALA A 28 -4.37 23.49 -20.71
C ALA A 28 -4.37 22.00 -20.34
N LEU A 29 -3.19 21.50 -19.95
CA LEU A 29 -2.98 20.13 -19.48
C LEU A 29 -2.92 20.06 -17.95
N PRO A 30 -3.24 18.90 -17.33
CA PRO A 30 -3.18 18.73 -15.87
C PRO A 30 -1.74 18.54 -15.34
N GLY A 31 -0.86 19.49 -15.67
CA GLY A 31 0.52 19.55 -15.22
C GLY A 31 1.34 20.58 -16.00
N PRO A 32 2.57 20.88 -15.55
CA PRO A 32 3.45 21.79 -16.27
C PRO A 32 3.87 21.19 -17.62
N LYS A 33 3.65 21.96 -18.69
CA LYS A 33 4.09 21.70 -20.06
C LYS A 33 5.59 21.94 -20.17
N ASN A 34 6.39 20.88 -20.02
CA ASN A 34 7.84 20.99 -19.83
C ASN A 34 8.64 20.83 -21.12
N THR A 35 8.26 19.89 -21.98
CA THR A 35 9.02 19.58 -23.21
C THR A 35 8.12 19.66 -24.44
N PRO A 36 8.25 20.70 -25.28
CA PRO A 36 7.56 20.72 -26.55
C PRO A 36 8.15 19.65 -27.48
N LEU A 37 7.27 18.95 -28.19
CA LEU A 37 7.61 18.01 -29.24
C LEU A 37 7.41 18.67 -30.61
N THR A 38 7.80 17.95 -31.68
CA THR A 38 7.50 18.36 -33.05
C THR A 38 6.50 17.38 -33.62
N LEU A 39 5.42 17.91 -34.18
CA LEU A 39 4.43 17.12 -34.90
C LEU A 39 4.80 17.05 -36.39
N ASP A 40 4.76 15.86 -36.95
CA ASP A 40 4.82 15.60 -38.38
C ASP A 40 3.80 14.50 -38.75
N SER A 41 3.96 13.83 -39.90
CA SER A 41 3.07 12.72 -40.30
C SER A 41 3.34 11.40 -39.55
N THR A 42 4.01 11.44 -38.39
CA THR A 42 4.34 10.27 -37.58
C THR A 42 3.11 9.72 -36.87
N THR A 43 2.90 8.41 -37.01
CA THR A 43 1.84 7.68 -36.30
C THR A 43 2.23 7.35 -34.85
N THR A 44 3.50 7.04 -34.60
CA THR A 44 3.98 6.56 -33.30
C THR A 44 5.21 7.33 -32.82
N TYR A 45 5.14 7.82 -31.59
CA TYR A 45 6.26 8.45 -30.86
C TYR A 45 6.83 7.48 -29.84
N TYR A 46 8.15 7.52 -29.67
CA TYR A 46 8.88 6.60 -28.81
C TYR A 46 9.51 7.33 -27.64
N PHE A 47 9.28 6.85 -26.43
CA PHE A 47 9.87 7.39 -25.20
C PHE A 47 10.52 6.28 -24.39
N ARG A 48 11.59 6.61 -23.68
CA ARG A 48 12.26 5.71 -22.75
C ARG A 48 12.73 6.48 -21.52
N THR A 49 12.71 5.84 -20.36
CA THR A 49 13.38 6.36 -19.16
C THR A 49 13.89 5.23 -18.30
N HIS A 50 15.05 5.44 -17.71
CA HIS A 50 15.58 4.58 -16.66
C HIS A 50 15.03 5.02 -15.30
N PHE A 51 14.87 4.06 -14.38
CA PHE A 51 14.63 4.31 -12.96
C PHE A 51 15.34 3.26 -12.11
N TRP A 52 15.79 3.66 -10.93
CA TRP A 52 16.42 2.75 -9.96
C TRP A 52 15.38 2.24 -8.97
N PHE A 53 15.33 0.93 -8.75
CA PHE A 53 14.50 0.28 -7.75
C PHE A 53 15.36 -0.46 -6.74
N ASP A 54 15.35 -0.02 -5.48
CA ASP A 54 16.23 -0.56 -4.43
C ASP A 54 15.54 -1.56 -3.50
N GLY A 55 14.27 -1.88 -3.74
CA GLY A 55 13.53 -2.90 -2.99
C GLY A 55 13.71 -4.31 -3.56
N ASP A 56 13.18 -5.32 -2.87
CA ASP A 56 13.04 -6.66 -3.41
C ASP A 56 11.83 -6.71 -4.37
N PRO A 57 12.00 -7.03 -5.66
CA PRO A 57 10.88 -7.14 -6.59
C PRO A 57 9.83 -8.19 -6.18
N ASN A 58 10.22 -9.21 -5.41
CA ASN A 58 9.29 -10.22 -4.89
C ASN A 58 8.38 -9.67 -3.80
N GLU A 59 8.74 -8.54 -3.20
CA GLU A 59 7.92 -7.79 -2.26
C GLU A 59 7.06 -6.72 -2.97
N VAL A 60 6.98 -6.70 -4.31
CA VAL A 60 6.06 -5.80 -5.03
C VAL A 60 4.82 -6.57 -5.46
N ALA A 61 3.70 -6.30 -4.80
CA ALA A 61 2.42 -6.92 -5.14
C ALA A 61 1.77 -6.28 -6.37
N GLU A 62 1.96 -4.97 -6.57
CA GLU A 62 1.37 -4.26 -7.70
C GLU A 62 2.25 -3.11 -8.19
N LEU A 63 2.30 -2.92 -9.51
CA LEU A 63 2.78 -1.71 -10.17
C LEU A 63 1.59 -0.99 -10.83
N GLN A 64 1.32 0.24 -10.41
CA GLN A 64 0.27 1.08 -10.97
C GLN A 64 0.85 2.24 -11.77
N ILE A 65 0.25 2.48 -12.93
CA ILE A 65 0.58 3.56 -13.85
C ILE A 65 -0.59 4.53 -13.92
N TYR A 66 -0.27 5.82 -13.90
CA TYR A 66 -1.17 6.88 -14.30
C TYR A 66 -0.57 7.65 -15.45
N THR A 67 -1.39 8.06 -16.41
CA THR A 67 -0.93 8.77 -17.61
C THR A 67 -1.67 10.08 -17.82
N ILE A 68 -1.06 10.97 -18.57
CA ILE A 68 -1.73 12.03 -19.33
C ILE A 68 -1.36 11.76 -20.78
N LEU A 69 -2.31 11.26 -21.55
CA LEU A 69 -2.06 10.55 -22.80
C LEU A 69 -3.02 11.03 -23.90
N ASP A 70 -2.45 11.29 -25.06
CA ASP A 70 -3.15 11.51 -26.33
C ASP A 70 -2.41 10.80 -27.49
N ASP A 71 -2.98 9.83 -28.21
CA ASP A 71 -4.32 9.22 -28.06
C ASP A 71 -4.26 7.87 -27.32
N GLY A 72 -3.35 6.99 -27.72
CA GLY A 72 -3.17 5.63 -27.17
C GLY A 72 -1.70 5.31 -26.91
N ALA A 73 -1.43 4.32 -26.05
CA ALA A 73 -0.07 3.95 -25.72
C ALA A 73 0.13 2.45 -25.50
N VAL A 74 1.37 2.03 -25.70
CA VAL A 74 1.88 0.71 -25.33
C VAL A 74 3.11 0.89 -24.44
N ILE A 75 3.06 0.35 -23.23
CA ILE A 75 4.07 0.59 -22.19
C ILE A 75 4.73 -0.74 -21.81
N TYR A 76 6.06 -0.76 -21.92
CA TYR A 76 6.92 -1.89 -21.61
C TYR A 76 7.79 -1.58 -20.40
N LEU A 77 7.85 -2.51 -19.46
CA LEU A 77 8.92 -2.61 -18.46
C LEU A 77 9.92 -3.65 -18.97
N ASN A 78 11.23 -3.52 -18.73
CA ASN A 78 12.09 -4.70 -18.92
C ASN A 78 12.42 -5.10 -20.38
N GLY A 79 11.84 -4.44 -21.39
CA GLY A 79 11.92 -4.89 -22.79
C GLY A 79 11.02 -6.08 -23.13
N HIS A 80 9.96 -6.32 -22.35
CA HIS A 80 9.08 -7.47 -22.58
C HIS A 80 8.22 -7.35 -23.84
N ASN A 81 7.63 -8.48 -24.24
CA ASN A 81 6.88 -8.59 -25.48
C ASN A 81 5.50 -7.93 -25.37
N ASP A 82 4.84 -7.73 -26.51
CA ASP A 82 3.55 -7.04 -26.62
C ASP A 82 2.48 -7.66 -25.70
N ASN A 83 2.47 -8.98 -25.47
CA ASN A 83 1.44 -9.60 -24.61
C ASN A 83 1.59 -9.25 -23.13
N ASP A 84 2.80 -8.89 -22.68
CA ASP A 84 3.07 -8.49 -21.29
C ASP A 84 3.09 -6.97 -21.12
N ALA A 85 2.92 -6.23 -22.21
CA ALA A 85 2.87 -4.78 -22.20
C ALA A 85 1.50 -4.27 -21.75
N LEU A 86 1.48 -3.08 -21.15
CA LEU A 86 0.24 -2.38 -20.87
C LEU A 86 -0.22 -1.64 -22.13
N HIS A 87 -1.39 -2.00 -22.65
CA HIS A 87 -2.05 -1.32 -23.76
C HIS A 87 -3.15 -0.38 -23.26
N ILE A 88 -3.09 0.88 -23.65
CA ILE A 88 -4.11 1.89 -23.35
C ILE A 88 -4.62 2.47 -24.66
N GLY A 89 -5.86 2.14 -25.05
CA GLY A 89 -6.40 2.62 -26.33
C GLY A 89 -5.73 2.03 -27.57
N ILE A 90 -5.22 0.80 -27.46
CA ILE A 90 -4.55 0.04 -28.53
C ILE A 90 -5.14 -1.37 -28.56
N ASP A 91 -5.45 -1.89 -29.75
CA ASP A 91 -5.94 -3.26 -29.90
C ASP A 91 -4.83 -4.28 -29.62
N THR A 92 -5.18 -5.39 -28.95
CA THR A 92 -4.22 -6.46 -28.65
C THR A 92 -3.97 -7.34 -29.88
N GLY A 93 -2.70 -7.66 -30.16
CA GLY A 93 -2.30 -8.46 -31.32
C GLY A 93 -0.85 -8.19 -31.72
N PRO A 94 -0.38 -8.67 -32.88
CA PRO A 94 0.91 -8.26 -33.43
C PRO A 94 0.86 -6.77 -33.72
N LEU A 95 1.61 -5.97 -32.95
CA LEU A 95 1.60 -4.52 -33.08
C LEU A 95 2.65 -4.04 -34.07
N SER A 96 2.26 -3.04 -34.86
CA SER A 96 3.12 -2.26 -35.73
C SER A 96 3.10 -0.80 -35.32
N HIS A 97 4.21 -0.11 -35.57
CA HIS A 97 4.35 1.34 -35.40
C HIS A 97 3.49 2.18 -36.36
N THR A 98 2.73 1.51 -37.22
CA THR A 98 1.78 2.13 -38.16
C THR A 98 0.34 1.94 -37.71
N ASP A 99 0.11 1.18 -36.64
CA ASP A 99 -1.22 0.97 -36.10
C ASP A 99 -1.66 2.23 -35.37
N TYR A 100 -2.93 2.60 -35.53
CA TYR A 100 -3.52 3.75 -34.86
C TYR A 100 -4.10 3.37 -33.51
N ALA A 101 -4.21 4.37 -32.63
CA ALA A 101 -5.03 4.25 -31.43
C ALA A 101 -6.50 3.95 -31.80
N ASN A 102 -7.14 3.07 -31.04
CA ASN A 102 -8.56 2.69 -31.24
C ASN A 102 -9.53 3.65 -30.53
N ARG A 103 -9.01 4.72 -29.93
CA ARG A 103 -9.75 5.81 -29.30
C ARG A 103 -9.23 7.15 -29.82
N THR A 104 -10.03 8.19 -29.61
CA THR A 104 -9.65 9.57 -29.86
C THR A 104 -9.74 10.34 -28.55
N VAL A 105 -8.68 11.03 -28.17
CA VAL A 105 -8.61 11.97 -27.06
C VAL A 105 -8.61 13.38 -27.69
N GLY A 106 -9.32 14.31 -27.05
CA GLY A 106 -9.43 15.69 -27.57
C GLY A 106 -8.64 16.71 -26.76
N ASN A 107 -8.55 16.50 -25.45
CA ASN A 107 -7.62 17.21 -24.58
C ASN A 107 -7.24 16.24 -23.47
N ALA A 108 -5.94 15.96 -23.34
CA ALA A 108 -5.45 14.92 -22.45
C ALA A 108 -5.73 15.25 -20.98
N THR A 109 -6.33 14.30 -20.27
CA THR A 109 -6.54 14.38 -18.82
C THR A 109 -5.80 13.24 -18.11
N ARG A 110 -5.69 13.32 -16.78
CA ARG A 110 -5.06 12.25 -16.00
C ARG A 110 -5.97 11.03 -15.96
N GLU A 111 -5.46 9.88 -16.36
CA GLU A 111 -6.17 8.59 -16.36
C GLU A 111 -5.37 7.50 -15.61
N GLY A 112 -6.05 6.40 -15.28
CA GLY A 112 -5.54 5.31 -14.44
C GLY A 112 -6.29 5.17 -13.10
N PRO A 113 -5.84 4.28 -12.19
CA PRO A 113 -4.62 3.47 -12.33
C PRO A 113 -4.79 2.36 -13.36
N PHE A 114 -3.71 2.08 -14.09
CA PHE A 114 -3.55 0.89 -14.91
C PHE A 114 -2.48 0.00 -14.30
N THR A 115 -2.66 -1.32 -14.36
CA THR A 115 -1.69 -2.25 -13.79
C THR A 115 -0.74 -2.75 -14.89
N ILE A 116 0.55 -2.78 -14.60
CA ILE A 116 1.57 -3.44 -15.43
C ILE A 116 2.14 -4.65 -14.66
N PRO A 117 2.45 -5.79 -15.32
CA PRO A 117 3.00 -6.95 -14.63
C PRO A 117 4.28 -6.64 -13.85
N THR A 118 4.35 -7.13 -12.61
CA THR A 118 5.52 -6.97 -11.72
C THR A 118 6.67 -7.92 -12.07
N ALA A 119 6.38 -8.99 -12.82
CA ALA A 119 7.31 -10.09 -13.14
C ALA A 119 8.63 -9.63 -13.80
N HIS A 120 8.62 -8.42 -14.33
CA HIS A 120 9.70 -7.85 -15.13
C HIS A 120 10.51 -6.80 -14.36
N LEU A 121 10.06 -6.39 -13.17
CA LEU A 121 10.78 -5.49 -12.29
C LEU A 121 12.02 -6.19 -11.73
N VAL A 122 13.16 -5.49 -11.71
CA VAL A 122 14.41 -6.00 -11.13
C VAL A 122 14.91 -5.08 -10.03
N HIS A 123 15.67 -5.63 -9.08
CA HIS A 123 16.49 -4.80 -8.18
C HIS A 123 17.58 -4.11 -9.01
N GLY A 124 17.72 -2.80 -8.83
CA GLY A 124 18.64 -1.96 -9.58
C GLY A 124 17.98 -1.20 -10.74
N ASP A 125 18.68 -1.12 -11.87
CA ASP A 125 18.28 -0.33 -13.03
C ASP A 125 17.15 -1.00 -13.81
N ASN A 126 16.09 -0.23 -14.06
CA ASN A 126 14.92 -0.63 -14.83
C ASN A 126 14.64 0.42 -15.91
N VAL A 127 14.02 0.00 -17.00
CA VAL A 127 13.59 0.84 -18.11
C VAL A 127 12.10 0.73 -18.31
N ILE A 128 11.45 1.88 -18.39
CA ILE A 128 10.15 2.02 -19.04
C ILE A 128 10.36 2.50 -20.46
N ALA A 129 9.81 1.77 -21.42
CA ALA A 129 9.78 2.10 -22.83
C ALA A 129 8.33 2.25 -23.29
N VAL A 130 8.02 3.25 -24.12
CA VAL A 130 6.64 3.61 -24.47
C VAL A 130 6.51 3.94 -25.95
N GLU A 131 5.46 3.41 -26.55
CA GLU A 131 4.94 3.84 -27.85
C GLU A 131 3.68 4.67 -27.59
N VAL A 132 3.61 5.90 -28.11
CA VAL A 132 2.38 6.71 -28.12
C VAL A 132 1.89 6.79 -29.55
N HIS A 133 0.67 6.34 -29.78
CA HIS A 133 0.06 6.24 -31.10
C HIS A 133 -1.04 7.29 -31.26
N GLN A 134 -1.03 7.94 -32.42
CA GLN A 134 -2.12 8.81 -32.87
C GLN A 134 -3.34 7.99 -33.27
N THR A 135 -4.53 8.59 -33.24
CA THR A 135 -5.79 7.96 -33.67
C THR A 135 -5.96 7.90 -35.19
N ASN A 136 -5.24 8.76 -35.95
CA ASN A 136 -5.20 8.72 -37.41
C ASN A 136 -4.03 9.56 -38.00
N ALA A 137 -3.89 9.55 -39.34
CA ALA A 137 -2.82 10.24 -40.08
C ALA A 137 -2.90 11.78 -40.06
N ILE A 138 -4.01 12.35 -39.60
CA ILE A 138 -4.26 13.81 -39.57
C ILE A 138 -4.41 14.33 -38.13
N SER A 139 -3.99 13.56 -37.13
CA SER A 139 -3.93 14.04 -35.74
C SER A 139 -3.04 15.28 -35.64
N THR A 140 -3.42 16.21 -34.76
CA THR A 140 -2.89 17.58 -34.69
C THR A 140 -2.05 17.84 -33.45
N ASP A 141 -1.94 16.85 -32.58
CA ASP A 141 -1.47 16.98 -31.21
C ASP A 141 -0.93 15.64 -30.71
N ILE A 142 -0.16 15.68 -29.63
CA ILE A 142 0.33 14.52 -28.91
C ILE A 142 0.60 14.94 -27.48
N VAL A 143 0.23 14.11 -26.52
CA VAL A 143 0.56 14.34 -25.11
C VAL A 143 1.07 13.07 -24.46
N TRP A 144 2.20 13.17 -23.76
CA TRP A 144 2.72 12.09 -22.93
C TRP A 144 3.22 12.57 -21.57
N GLY A 145 2.69 11.93 -20.54
CA GLY A 145 3.18 12.01 -19.17
C GLY A 145 2.80 10.75 -18.41
N MET A 146 3.64 10.35 -17.45
CA MET A 146 3.43 9.12 -16.70
C MET A 146 3.91 9.26 -15.26
N GLU A 147 3.19 8.60 -14.35
CA GLU A 147 3.60 8.31 -12.98
C GLU A 147 3.54 6.79 -12.79
N LEU A 148 4.61 6.22 -12.20
CA LEU A 148 4.67 4.81 -11.80
C LEU A 148 4.70 4.73 -10.27
N ARG A 149 3.89 3.84 -9.70
CA ARG A 149 3.86 3.55 -8.26
C ARG A 149 4.02 2.05 -8.03
N ALA A 150 4.85 1.69 -7.07
CA ALA A 150 4.98 0.32 -6.59
C ALA A 150 4.30 0.18 -5.23
N TYR A 151 3.50 -0.87 -5.08
CA TYR A 151 2.82 -1.23 -3.85
C TYR A 151 3.35 -2.58 -3.40
N GLY A 152 3.83 -2.64 -2.16
CA GLY A 152 4.15 -3.90 -1.53
C GLY A 152 2.88 -4.72 -1.25
N PRO A 153 3.00 -6.03 -0.97
CA PRO A 153 1.89 -6.77 -0.43
C PRO A 153 1.39 -6.03 0.81
N ALA A 154 0.08 -6.06 1.03
CA ALA A 154 -0.40 -5.90 2.39
C ALA A 154 0.18 -7.07 3.20
N THR A 155 1.41 -6.95 3.69
CA THR A 155 1.99 -7.84 4.70
C THR A 155 1.33 -7.56 6.04
N GLY A 156 0.00 -7.68 6.07
CA GLY A 156 -0.71 -8.07 7.25
C GLY A 156 -1.22 -9.46 6.94
N GLY A 157 -0.56 -10.50 7.46
CA GLY A 157 -1.33 -11.71 7.71
C GLY A 157 -2.56 -11.32 8.51
N ASP A 158 -3.70 -11.97 8.27
CA ASP A 158 -4.90 -11.70 9.07
C ASP A 158 -4.52 -11.80 10.56
N VAL A 159 -4.50 -10.66 11.25
CA VAL A 159 -4.26 -10.62 12.69
C VAL A 159 -5.61 -10.97 13.32
N ALA A 160 -5.80 -12.25 13.62
CA ALA A 160 -6.97 -12.70 14.35
C ALA A 160 -7.01 -12.00 15.72
N LEU A 161 -8.01 -11.14 15.91
CA LEU A 161 -8.26 -10.50 17.20
C LEU A 161 -8.71 -11.57 18.21
N GLN A 162 -8.20 -11.47 19.43
CA GLN A 162 -8.68 -12.23 20.58
C GLN A 162 -9.80 -11.43 21.26
N PRO A 163 -10.83 -12.07 21.83
CA PRO A 163 -11.81 -11.36 22.65
C PRO A 163 -11.10 -10.53 23.73
N GLY A 164 -11.51 -9.26 23.89
CA GLY A 164 -10.86 -8.30 24.78
C GLY A 164 -10.08 -7.19 24.05
N ILE A 165 -9.09 -6.61 24.74
CA ILE A 165 -8.24 -5.55 24.19
C ILE A 165 -7.07 -6.18 23.43
N ASN A 166 -6.99 -5.90 22.14
CA ASN A 166 -5.89 -6.28 21.26
C ASN A 166 -5.01 -5.07 21.00
N ARG A 167 -3.72 -5.16 21.32
CA ARG A 167 -2.77 -4.10 20.96
C ARG A 167 -2.11 -4.42 19.62
N ILE A 168 -2.43 -3.63 18.60
CA ILE A 168 -1.70 -3.63 17.35
C ILE A 168 -0.54 -2.66 17.47
N ILE A 169 0.67 -3.12 17.22
CA ILE A 169 1.89 -2.31 17.20
C ILE A 169 2.21 -2.00 15.74
N VAL A 170 2.43 -0.72 15.44
CA VAL A 170 2.89 -0.24 14.14
C VAL A 170 4.28 0.29 14.31
N GLN A 171 5.26 -0.35 13.68
CA GLN A 171 6.67 -0.01 13.76
C GLN A 171 7.18 0.44 12.40
N THR A 172 8.13 1.36 12.41
CA THR A 172 8.94 1.73 11.24
C THR A 172 10.39 1.36 11.49
N PHE A 173 11.09 0.96 10.44
CA PHE A 173 12.48 0.53 10.50
C PHE A 173 13.31 1.24 9.43
N ASP A 174 14.63 1.29 9.64
CA ASP A 174 15.58 1.92 8.71
C ASP A 174 16.07 0.99 7.58
N GLU A 175 15.76 -0.31 7.63
CA GLU A 175 16.03 -1.26 6.54
C GLU A 175 14.71 -1.88 5.99
N PRO A 176 14.70 -2.36 4.73
CA PRO A 176 13.52 -2.99 4.12
C PRO A 176 12.98 -4.21 4.89
N GLY A 177 11.72 -4.57 4.65
CA GLY A 177 11.09 -5.75 5.25
C GLY A 177 10.89 -5.70 6.76
N GLY A 178 11.04 -4.52 7.39
CA GLY A 178 11.02 -4.39 8.85
C GLY A 178 12.29 -4.93 9.52
N THR A 179 13.39 -5.02 8.78
CA THR A 179 14.72 -5.34 9.31
C THR A 179 15.44 -4.07 9.77
N GLY A 180 16.59 -4.19 10.44
CA GLY A 180 17.34 -3.03 10.92
C GLY A 180 16.90 -2.50 12.28
N ASN A 181 17.16 -1.21 12.52
CA ASN A 181 16.80 -0.53 13.77
C ASN A 181 15.37 0.00 13.68
N GLU A 182 14.60 -0.18 14.76
CA GLU A 182 13.30 0.49 14.90
C GLU A 182 13.52 2.01 14.98
N LEU A 183 12.85 2.74 14.10
CA LEU A 183 12.87 4.20 14.04
C LEU A 183 11.77 4.81 14.90
N GLU A 184 10.55 4.26 14.81
CA GLU A 184 9.40 4.69 15.57
C GLU A 184 8.45 3.50 15.82
N SER A 185 7.76 3.52 16.95
CA SER A 185 6.69 2.58 17.27
C SER A 185 5.48 3.31 17.83
N LYS A 186 4.31 2.95 17.32
CA LYS A 186 3.00 3.37 17.83
C LYS A 186 2.15 2.14 18.09
N TYR A 187 1.08 2.33 18.83
CA TYR A 187 0.10 1.28 19.02
C TYR A 187 -1.32 1.81 18.87
N ILE A 188 -2.20 0.89 18.49
CA ILE A 188 -3.65 1.06 18.47
C ILE A 188 -4.22 -0.08 19.29
N ASP A 189 -5.00 0.26 20.32
CA ASP A 189 -5.75 -0.72 21.07
C ASP A 189 -7.12 -0.90 20.41
N ILE A 190 -7.43 -2.15 20.04
CA ILE A 190 -8.70 -2.54 19.42
C ILE A 190 -9.45 -3.41 20.42
N TRP A 191 -10.62 -2.94 20.81
CA TRP A 191 -11.58 -3.77 21.52
C TRP A 191 -12.27 -4.71 20.54
N TYR A 192 -12.26 -6.00 20.86
CA TYR A 192 -13.00 -7.02 20.14
C TYR A 192 -13.91 -7.76 21.12
N ASP A 193 -15.22 -7.63 20.92
CA ASP A 193 -16.24 -8.35 21.68
C ASP A 193 -16.98 -9.30 20.74
N ASP A 194 -16.84 -10.59 21.02
CA ASP A 194 -17.51 -11.68 20.32
C ASP A 194 -18.62 -12.31 21.19
N GLY A 195 -18.93 -11.72 22.35
CA GLY A 195 -19.90 -12.19 23.33
C GLY A 195 -19.39 -13.25 24.31
N ASN A 196 -18.08 -13.54 24.35
CA ASN A 196 -17.49 -14.56 25.24
C ASN A 196 -16.79 -13.97 26.49
N ASP A 197 -17.25 -12.83 27.01
CA ASP A 197 -16.70 -12.27 28.25
C ASP A 197 -17.16 -13.03 29.51
N ILE A 198 -16.34 -12.99 30.55
CA ILE A 198 -16.64 -13.66 31.83
C ILE A 198 -17.10 -12.64 32.86
N PRO A 199 -18.39 -12.65 33.26
CA PRO A 199 -18.91 -11.69 34.21
C PRO A 199 -18.38 -11.94 35.62
N ILE A 200 -18.06 -10.86 36.32
CA ILE A 200 -17.62 -10.87 37.73
C ILE A 200 -18.16 -9.64 38.47
N SER A 201 -18.65 -9.84 39.69
CA SER A 201 -19.12 -8.77 40.59
C SER A 201 -19.31 -9.29 42.02
N GLY A 202 -19.56 -8.38 42.96
CA GLY A 202 -19.89 -8.69 44.35
C GLY A 202 -18.69 -8.92 45.26
N THR A 203 -18.96 -9.38 46.48
CA THR A 203 -17.92 -9.65 47.49
C THR A 203 -17.24 -10.99 47.22
N LEU A 204 -15.91 -10.96 47.05
CA LEU A 204 -15.10 -12.15 46.87
C LEU A 204 -15.11 -13.02 48.13
N ALA A 205 -15.56 -14.26 48.00
CA ALA A 205 -15.63 -15.22 49.11
C ALA A 205 -14.27 -15.87 49.43
N THR A 206 -13.38 -15.92 48.45
CA THR A 206 -12.06 -16.57 48.54
C THR A 206 -11.04 -15.76 47.77
N ASN A 207 -9.75 -16.08 47.92
CA ASN A 207 -8.72 -15.56 47.03
C ASN A 207 -9.09 -15.90 45.59
N THR A 208 -9.03 -14.89 44.70
CA THR A 208 -9.46 -15.02 43.31
C THR A 208 -8.33 -14.57 42.39
N ILE A 209 -8.13 -15.31 41.30
CA ILE A 209 -7.16 -14.99 40.26
C ILE A 209 -7.95 -14.70 38.97
N LEU A 210 -7.66 -13.55 38.35
CA LEU A 210 -8.14 -13.19 37.01
C LEU A 210 -6.97 -13.29 36.05
N ASP A 211 -6.98 -14.33 35.22
CA ASP A 211 -5.96 -14.58 34.20
C ASP A 211 -6.46 -14.20 32.80
N ALA A 212 -5.52 -14.00 31.88
CA ALA A 212 -5.82 -13.60 30.50
C ALA A 212 -6.47 -14.73 29.69
N ALA A 213 -6.18 -15.99 30.02
CA ALA A 213 -6.67 -17.16 29.29
C ALA A 213 -8.16 -17.44 29.54
N SER A 214 -8.65 -17.03 30.71
CA SER A 214 -10.04 -17.15 31.13
C SER A 214 -10.83 -15.87 30.94
N GLY A 215 -10.18 -14.75 30.58
CA GLY A 215 -10.83 -13.49 30.25
C GLY A 215 -11.25 -13.42 28.77
N PRO A 216 -11.73 -12.25 28.29
CA PRO A 216 -11.80 -10.97 29.00
C PRO A 216 -12.83 -10.99 30.15
N TRP A 217 -12.55 -10.25 31.23
CA TRP A 217 -13.42 -10.23 32.42
C TRP A 217 -14.35 -9.02 32.40
N HIS A 218 -15.64 -9.25 32.56
CA HIS A 218 -16.67 -8.21 32.56
C HIS A 218 -17.12 -7.89 33.99
N VAL A 219 -16.67 -6.76 34.50
CA VAL A 219 -17.07 -6.22 35.80
C VAL A 219 -18.46 -5.61 35.68
N THR A 220 -19.48 -6.43 35.97
CA THR A 220 -20.91 -6.09 35.85
C THR A 220 -21.46 -5.34 37.08
N GLY A 221 -20.66 -5.21 38.12
CA GLY A 221 -20.97 -4.59 39.40
C GLY A 221 -19.72 -4.51 40.28
N ASP A 222 -19.76 -3.75 41.37
CA ASP A 222 -18.60 -3.57 42.24
C ASP A 222 -18.02 -4.90 42.73
N ILE A 223 -16.71 -5.08 42.55
CA ILE A 223 -15.95 -6.17 43.15
C ILE A 223 -15.48 -5.70 44.52
N ILE A 224 -15.88 -6.41 45.58
CA ILE A 224 -15.45 -6.11 46.95
C ILE A 224 -14.42 -7.15 47.37
N VAL A 225 -13.21 -6.71 47.72
CA VAL A 225 -12.14 -7.56 48.25
C VAL A 225 -12.11 -7.40 49.79
N PRO A 226 -12.70 -8.34 50.56
CA PRO A 226 -12.83 -8.19 52.01
C PRO A 226 -11.52 -8.51 52.76
N THR A 227 -11.52 -8.30 54.08
CA THR A 227 -10.39 -8.61 54.96
C THR A 227 -9.93 -10.06 54.81
N GLY A 228 -8.62 -10.26 54.64
CA GLY A 228 -8.01 -11.58 54.52
C GLY A 228 -8.09 -12.21 53.12
N ILE A 229 -8.76 -11.54 52.17
CA ILE A 229 -8.88 -12.01 50.78
C ILE A 229 -7.94 -11.21 49.87
N THR A 230 -7.34 -11.92 48.91
CA THR A 230 -6.52 -11.35 47.84
C THR A 230 -7.17 -11.55 46.48
N LEU A 231 -7.40 -10.45 45.75
CA LEU A 231 -7.65 -10.48 44.30
C LEU A 231 -6.31 -10.34 43.57
N THR A 232 -5.99 -11.28 42.69
CA THR A 232 -4.80 -11.23 41.85
C THR A 232 -5.22 -11.10 40.39
N ILE A 233 -4.82 -10.02 39.73
CA ILE A 233 -4.98 -9.80 38.31
C ILE A 233 -3.61 -10.10 37.67
N GLN A 234 -3.54 -11.13 36.84
CA GLN A 234 -2.30 -11.56 36.22
C GLN A 234 -1.90 -10.67 35.02
N PRO A 235 -0.62 -10.70 34.61
CA PRO A 235 -0.19 -10.01 33.39
C PRO A 235 -1.04 -10.37 32.17
N GLY A 236 -1.42 -9.36 31.39
CA GLY A 236 -2.18 -9.52 30.14
C GLY A 236 -3.69 -9.66 30.32
N THR A 237 -4.19 -9.72 31.55
CA THR A 237 -5.64 -9.78 31.81
C THR A 237 -6.32 -8.47 31.38
N THR A 238 -7.44 -8.60 30.67
CA THR A 238 -8.31 -7.48 30.29
C THR A 238 -9.54 -7.44 31.18
N LEU A 239 -9.88 -6.25 31.72
CA LEU A 239 -11.11 -6.02 32.49
C LEU A 239 -11.95 -4.91 31.85
N PHE A 240 -13.22 -5.21 31.63
CA PHE A 240 -14.22 -4.24 31.19
C PHE A 240 -15.14 -3.86 32.35
N PHE A 241 -15.30 -2.58 32.64
CA PHE A 241 -16.15 -2.09 33.73
C PHE A 241 -17.43 -1.48 33.20
N GLU A 242 -18.57 -1.97 33.68
CA GLU A 242 -19.84 -1.26 33.49
C GLU A 242 -19.77 0.14 34.12
N PRO A 243 -20.48 1.14 33.57
CA PRO A 243 -20.46 2.49 34.12
C PRO A 243 -20.82 2.52 35.62
N GLY A 244 -19.95 3.16 36.41
CA GLY A 244 -20.14 3.30 37.85
C GLY A 244 -19.75 2.09 38.69
N THR A 245 -19.09 1.08 38.10
CA THR A 245 -18.54 -0.06 38.82
C THR A 245 -17.04 0.11 39.09
N GLY A 246 -16.53 -0.57 40.12
CA GLY A 246 -15.11 -0.57 40.44
C GLY A 246 -14.64 -1.75 41.28
N ILE A 247 -13.39 -1.70 41.71
CA ILE A 247 -12.82 -2.63 42.68
C ILE A 247 -12.66 -1.88 44.01
N THR A 248 -13.37 -2.33 45.04
CA THR A 248 -13.23 -1.81 46.41
C THR A 248 -12.45 -2.79 47.25
N VAL A 249 -11.26 -2.40 47.71
CA VAL A 249 -10.45 -3.18 48.65
C VAL A 249 -10.72 -2.69 50.07
N GLN A 250 -11.32 -3.55 50.90
CA GLN A 250 -11.60 -3.23 52.30
C GLN A 250 -10.32 -3.32 53.17
N THR A 251 -10.37 -2.75 54.37
CA THR A 251 -9.26 -2.81 55.33
C THR A 251 -8.82 -4.26 55.55
N GLY A 252 -7.55 -4.56 55.26
CA GLY A 252 -6.97 -5.89 55.38
C GLY A 252 -7.26 -6.85 54.22
N GLY A 253 -7.96 -6.41 53.17
CA GLY A 253 -7.96 -7.07 51.86
C GLY A 253 -6.75 -6.67 51.02
N ARG A 254 -6.50 -7.37 49.91
CA ARG A 254 -5.34 -7.10 49.04
C ARG A 254 -5.71 -7.21 47.56
N LEU A 255 -5.28 -6.24 46.76
CA LEU A 255 -5.25 -6.32 45.30
C LEU A 255 -3.80 -6.47 44.85
N VAL A 256 -3.52 -7.44 43.98
CA VAL A 256 -2.25 -7.60 43.28
C VAL A 256 -2.55 -7.49 41.79
N ALA A 257 -2.00 -6.47 41.13
CA ALA A 257 -2.21 -6.21 39.70
C ALA A 257 -0.90 -5.71 39.09
N GLU A 258 -0.02 -6.65 38.75
CA GLU A 258 1.34 -6.38 38.26
C GLU A 258 1.46 -6.90 36.82
N GLY A 259 1.31 -6.02 35.83
CA GLY A 259 1.55 -6.36 34.42
C GLY A 259 3.04 -6.37 34.05
N THR A 260 3.36 -6.89 32.86
CA THR A 260 4.71 -6.79 32.28
C THR A 260 4.73 -5.81 31.09
N GLN A 261 5.92 -5.50 30.57
CA GLN A 261 6.07 -4.66 29.38
C GLN A 261 5.24 -5.17 28.19
N TYR A 262 5.16 -6.49 28.03
CA TYR A 262 4.47 -7.16 26.91
C TYR A 262 3.11 -7.75 27.28
N GLN A 263 2.77 -7.80 28.57
CA GLN A 263 1.50 -8.32 29.08
C GLN A 263 0.95 -7.34 30.11
N ARG A 264 0.53 -6.16 29.64
CA ARG A 264 -0.09 -5.15 30.50
C ARG A 264 -1.50 -5.59 30.88
N ILE A 265 -1.89 -5.31 32.11
CA ILE A 265 -3.29 -5.37 32.51
C ILE A 265 -3.98 -4.17 31.86
N SER A 266 -5.08 -4.43 31.15
CA SER A 266 -5.78 -3.43 30.34
C SER A 266 -7.24 -3.29 30.75
#